data_AF-A0AAJ3PV15-F1
#
_entry.id   AF-A0AAJ3PV15-F1
#
_cell.length_a   1.000
_cell.length_b   1.000
_cell.length_c   1.000
_cell.angle_alpha   90.00
_cell.angle_beta   90.00
_cell.angle_gamma   90.00
#
_symmetry.space_group_name_H-M   'P 1'
#
loop_
_entity.id
_entity.type
_entity.pdbx_description
1 polymer ?
#
loop_
_entity_poly.entity_id
_entity_poly.type
_entity_poly.pdbx_seq_one_letter_code
_entity_poly.pdbx_strand_id
1 'polypeptide(L)' 'MANPTEKAAKYRGKPENTNCNELVAELLKADKSWTGVQQATGVSRMTGAKVANRLREGA' A
#
# COMPACT_ATOMS: atom_id res chain seq x y z
N MET A 1 -19.49 -25.84 20.34
CA MET A 1 -19.73 -24.66 19.48
C MET A 1 -18.45 -23.84 19.46
N ALA A 2 -17.91 -23.46 18.30
CA ALA A 2 -16.65 -22.72 18.26
C ALA A 2 -16.79 -21.35 18.95
N ASN A 3 -15.85 -21.02 19.83
CA ASN A 3 -15.88 -19.82 20.66
C ASN A 3 -15.83 -18.55 19.79
N PRO A 4 -16.82 -17.64 19.89
CA PRO A 4 -16.94 -16.47 19.01
C PRO A 4 -15.77 -15.48 19.13
N THR A 5 -15.04 -15.49 20.25
CA THR A 5 -13.86 -14.66 20.51
C THR A 5 -12.64 -15.04 19.66
N GLU A 6 -12.45 -16.33 19.34
CA GLU A 6 -11.30 -16.78 18.53
C GLU A 6 -11.41 -16.38 17.05
N LYS A 7 -12.64 -16.31 16.52
CA LYS A 7 -12.89 -15.87 15.14
C LYS A 7 -12.64 -14.38 14.94
N ALA A 8 -13.01 -13.55 15.92
CA ALA A 8 -12.77 -12.11 15.87
C ALA A 8 -11.27 -11.78 15.91
N ALA A 9 -10.48 -12.52 16.70
CA ALA A 9 -9.02 -12.35 16.78
C ALA A 9 -8.29 -12.63 15.45
N LYS A 10 -8.90 -13.41 14.54
CA LYS A 10 -8.27 -13.82 13.28
C LYS A 10 -8.43 -12.79 12.16
N TYR A 11 -9.41 -11.88 12.24
CA TYR A 11 -9.64 -10.90 11.18
C TYR A 11 -8.74 -9.67 11.35
N ARG A 12 -7.70 -9.56 10.51
CA ARG A 12 -6.72 -8.46 10.52
C ARG A 12 -7.05 -7.33 9.53
N GLY A 13 -8.27 -7.30 9.00
CA GLY A 13 -8.68 -6.38 7.95
C GLY A 13 -8.37 -6.88 6.54
N LYS A 14 -8.68 -6.04 5.53
CA LYS A 14 -8.40 -6.36 4.13
C LYS A 14 -6.88 -6.35 3.91
N PRO A 15 -6.30 -7.39 3.29
CA PRO A 15 -4.88 -7.39 2.97
C PRO A 15 -4.56 -6.24 2.02
N GLU A 16 -3.37 -5.68 2.19
CA GLU A 16 -2.88 -4.60 1.34
C GLU A 16 -2.66 -5.12 -0.08
N ASN A 17 -2.92 -4.28 -1.08
CA ASN A 17 -2.64 -4.62 -2.47
C ASN A 17 -1.14 -4.43 -2.75
N THR A 18 -0.37 -5.48 -2.52
CA THR A 18 1.10 -5.47 -2.66
C THR A 18 1.53 -5.14 -4.08
N ASN A 19 0.90 -5.73 -5.09
CA ASN A 19 1.25 -5.51 -6.50
C ASN A 19 1.13 -4.03 -6.90
N CYS A 20 0.06 -3.35 -6.47
CA CYS A 20 -0.08 -1.91 -6.72
C CYS A 20 0.99 -1.10 -5.99
N ASN A 21 1.33 -1.47 -4.75
CA ASN A 21 2.33 -0.75 -3.96
C ASN A 21 3.74 -0.94 -4.50
N GLU A 22 4.06 -2.12 -5.02
CA GLU A 22 5.32 -2.41 -5.72
C GLU A 22 5.45 -1.53 -6.96
N LEU A 23 4.40 -1.46 -7.80
CA LEU A 23 4.40 -0.58 -8.97
C LEU A 23 4.55 0.90 -8.59
N VAL A 24 3.86 1.37 -7.55
CA VAL A 24 4.02 2.74 -7.04
C VAL A 24 5.47 2.97 -6.58
N ALA A 25 6.07 2.01 -5.87
CA ALA A 25 7.44 2.10 -5.40
C ALA A 25 8.45 2.18 -6.55
N GLU A 26 8.28 1.37 -7.59
CA GLU A 26 9.11 1.40 -8.80
C GLU A 26 9.04 2.76 -9.50
N LEU A 27 7.83 3.30 -9.68
CA LEU A 27 7.63 4.59 -10.34
C LEU A 27 8.24 5.75 -9.52
N LEU A 28 8.12 5.69 -8.18
CA LEU A 28 8.75 6.69 -7.30
C LEU A 28 10.28 6.59 -7.33
N LYS A 29 10.85 5.38 -7.35
CA LYS A 29 12.30 5.18 -7.52
C LYS A 29 12.81 5.66 -8.89
N ALA A 30 11.96 5.58 -9.91
CA ALA A 30 12.23 6.12 -11.25
C ALA A 30 11.99 7.64 -11.38
N ASP A 31 11.86 8.35 -10.25
CA ASP A 31 11.66 9.80 -10.15
C ASP A 31 10.46 10.33 -10.96
N LYS A 32 9.40 9.51 -11.09
CA LYS A 32 8.16 9.95 -11.73
C LYS A 32 7.45 10.98 -10.85
N SER A 33 6.86 11.99 -11.50
CA SER A 33 6.06 12.99 -10.80
C SER A 33 4.85 12.34 -10.11
N TRP A 34 4.45 12.90 -8.96
CA TRP A 34 3.32 12.42 -8.17
C TRP A 34 2.03 12.23 -8.99
N THR A 35 1.70 13.21 -9.85
CA THR A 35 0.53 13.12 -10.72
C THR A 35 0.66 11.98 -11.75
N GLY A 36 1.85 11.76 -12.31
CA GLY A 36 2.11 10.65 -13.22
C GLY A 36 1.96 9.29 -12.55
N VAL A 37 2.43 9.15 -11.32
CA VAL A 37 2.23 7.92 -10.52
C VAL A 37 0.75 7.64 -10.29
N GLN A 38 -0.03 8.67 -9.94
CA GLN A 38 -1.48 8.51 -9.74
C GLN A 38 -2.20 8.13 -11.03
N GLN A 39 -1.85 8.73 -12.17
CA GLN A 39 -2.46 8.40 -13.46
C GLN A 39 -2.12 6.98 -13.91
N ALA A 40 -0.89 6.53 -13.70
CA ALA A 40 -0.44 5.19 -14.10
C ALA A 40 -1.01 4.07 -13.21
N THR A 41 -1.24 4.34 -11.93
CA THR A 41 -1.63 3.30 -10.94
C THR A 41 -3.07 3.43 -10.45
N GLY A 42 -3.74 4.57 -10.68
CA GLY A 42 -5.08 4.85 -10.19
C GLY A 42 -5.18 5.09 -8.68
N VAL A 43 -4.04 5.20 -7.97
CA VAL A 43 -4.04 5.33 -6.51
C VAL A 43 -4.24 6.77 -6.04
N SER A 44 -4.74 6.91 -4.81
CA SER A 44 -4.83 8.20 -4.13
C SER A 44 -3.44 8.76 -3.76
N ARG A 45 -3.34 10.06 -3.54
CA ARG A 45 -2.11 10.70 -3.03
C ARG A 45 -1.68 10.11 -1.69
N MET A 46 -2.63 9.78 -0.83
CA MET A 46 -2.36 9.18 0.48
C MET A 46 -1.70 7.80 0.35
N THR A 47 -2.17 6.99 -0.60
CA THR A 47 -1.57 5.68 -0.88
C THR A 47 -0.13 5.84 -1.37
N GLY A 48 0.09 6.75 -2.32
CA GLY A 48 1.43 7.07 -2.82
C GLY A 48 2.36 7.54 -1.70
N ALA A 49 1.89 8.46 -0.84
CA ALA A 49 2.66 8.99 0.28
C ALA A 49 3.01 7.91 1.31
N LYS A 50 2.08 6.99 1.61
CA LYS A 50 2.33 5.86 2.51
C LYS A 50 3.44 4.94 1.97
N VAL A 51 3.41 4.65 0.67
CA VAL A 51 4.46 3.86 0.01
C VAL A 51 5.79 4.60 0.03
N ALA A 52 5.80 5.90 -0.30
CA ALA A 52 7.01 6.72 -0.26
C ALA A 52 7.63 6.78 1.15
N ASN A 53 6.83 6.94 2.20
CA ASN A 53 7.32 6.92 3.57
C ASN A 53 7.93 5.57 3.94
N ARG A 54 7.30 4.45 3.57
CA ARG A 54 7.88 3.12 3.80
C ARG A 54 9.19 2.91 3.05
N LEU A 55 9.33 3.46 1.84
CA LEU A 55 10.59 3.41 1.11
C LEU A 55 11.71 4.20 1.81
N ARG A 56 11.36 5.29 2.52
CA ARG A 56 12.30 6.08 3.30
C ARG A 56 12.63 5.44 4.65
N GLU A 57 11.65 4.80 5.29
CA GLU A 57 11.82 4.11 6.58
C GLU A 57 12.52 2.74 6.44
N GLY A 58 12.41 2.12 5.26
CA GLY A 58 13.09 0.87 4.92
C GLY A 58 14.48 1.03 4.31
N ALA A 59 15.02 2.25 4.29
CA ALA A 59 16.38 2.59 3.87
C ALA A 59 17.20 3.02 5.10
#